data_AF-A0AAW1JYR0-F1
#
_entry.id   AF-A0AAW1JYR0-F1
#
_cell.length_a   1.000
_cell.length_b   1.000
_cell.length_c   1.000
_cell.angle_alpha   90.00
_cell.angle_beta   90.00
_cell.angle_gamma   90.00
#
_symmetry.space_group_name_H-M   'P 1'
#
loop_
_entity.id
_entity.type
_entity.pdbx_description
1 polymer ?
#
loop_
_entity_poly.entity_id
_entity_poly.type
_entity_poly.pdbx_seq_one_letter_code
_entity_poly.pdbx_strand_id
1 'polypeptide(L)'
;MHQKSAHAFYELLQESPPNSVSFCFDLQQVQPLPKTPINDAFYAHQVSLYVLCCVDTKSKTPTFYQWTEDEAGRGSVEIGSGVLNYLKMKPVEDL
;
A
#
# COMPACT_ATOMS: atom_id res chain seq x y z
N MET A 1 6.79 -25.15 -4.02
CA MET A 1 7.46 -24.12 -3.20
C MET A 1 6.48 -23.00 -2.84
N HIS A 2 5.83 -22.37 -3.82
CA HIS A 2 4.83 -21.30 -3.61
C HIS A 2 3.70 -21.64 -2.59
N GLN A 3 3.07 -22.82 -2.71
CA GLN A 3 2.02 -23.22 -1.75
C GLN A 3 2.52 -23.34 -0.29
N LYS A 4 3.76 -23.80 -0.08
CA LYS A 4 4.33 -23.92 1.27
C LYS A 4 4.65 -22.56 1.88
N SER A 5 5.15 -21.62 1.07
CA SER A 5 5.39 -20.24 1.51
C SER A 5 4.10 -19.49 1.83
N ALA A 6 3.06 -19.69 1.00
CA ALA A 6 1.75 -19.12 1.27
C ALA A 6 1.15 -19.67 2.57
N HIS A 7 1.26 -20.98 2.81
CA HIS A 7 0.79 -21.59 4.06
C HIS A 7 1.48 -20.99 5.29
N ALA A 8 2.81 -20.91 5.29
CA ALA A 8 3.58 -20.31 6.38
C ALA A 8 3.20 -18.84 6.61
N PHE A 9 2.93 -18.08 5.55
CA PHE A 9 2.47 -16.71 5.66
C PHE A 9 1.08 -16.62 6.32
N TYR A 10 0.14 -17.49 5.95
CA TYR A 10 -1.17 -17.54 6.58
C TYR A 10 -1.12 -17.98 8.05
N GLU A 11 -0.18 -18.84 8.43
CA GLU A 11 0.07 -19.19 9.83
C GLU A 11 0.59 -17.97 10.61
N LEU A 12 1.58 -17.24 10.09
CA LEU A 12 2.10 -16.01 10.71
C LEU A 12 1.02 -14.92 10.84
N LEU A 13 0.11 -14.83 9.86
CA LEU A 13 -1.02 -13.90 9.87
C LEU A 13 -1.97 -14.09 11.05
N GLN A 14 -2.03 -15.31 11.60
CA GLN A 14 -2.87 -15.63 12.77
C GLN A 14 -2.18 -15.27 14.09
N GLU A 15 -0.88 -15.03 14.08
CA GLU A 15 -0.15 -14.65 15.28
C GLU A 15 -0.47 -13.21 15.68
N SER A 16 -0.73 -13.02 16.97
CA SER A 16 -0.90 -11.70 17.59
C SER A 16 0.01 -11.60 18.81
N PRO A 17 1.30 -11.30 18.58
CA PRO A 17 2.23 -11.10 19.69
C PRO A 17 1.75 -9.96 20.60
N PRO A 18 1.96 -10.07 21.92
CA PRO A 18 1.66 -8.97 22.83
C PRO A 18 2.53 -7.77 22.49
N ASN A 19 1.97 -6.56 22.65
CA ASN A 19 2.62 -5.28 22.36
C ASN A 19 3.12 -5.18 20.91
N SER A 20 2.29 -5.59 19.95
CA SER A 20 2.64 -5.55 18.54
C SER A 20 1.41 -5.34 17.66
N VAL A 21 1.63 -4.67 16.52
CA VAL A 21 0.62 -4.44 15.49
C VAL A 21 0.92 -5.31 14.28
N SER A 22 0.00 -6.21 13.96
CA SER A 22 0.05 -7.04 12.76
C SER A 22 -0.82 -6.42 11.67
N PHE A 23 -0.23 -6.12 10.52
CA PHE A 23 -0.94 -5.63 9.33
C PHE A 23 -0.20 -6.08 8.07
N CYS A 24 -0.90 -6.08 6.94
CA CYS A 24 -0.31 -6.34 5.63
C CYS A 24 -0.29 -5.03 4.84
N PHE A 25 0.74 -4.86 4.01
CA PHE A 25 0.75 -3.77 3.04
C PHE A 25 1.30 -4.25 1.71
N ASP A 26 0.80 -3.66 0.64
CA ASP A 26 1.24 -3.97 -0.73
C ASP A 26 1.07 -2.74 -1.63
N LEU A 27 2.00 -2.59 -2.57
CA LEU A 27 1.90 -1.59 -3.62
C LEU A 27 1.23 -2.22 -4.84
N GLN A 28 0.07 -1.69 -5.22
CA GLN A 28 -0.69 -2.22 -6.34
C GLN A 28 0.05 -2.02 -7.68
N GLN A 29 -0.33 -2.81 -8.68
CA GLN A 29 0.12 -2.60 -10.05
C GLN A 29 -0.20 -1.16 -10.48
N VAL A 30 0.78 -0.50 -11.10
CA VAL A 30 0.68 0.89 -11.57
C VAL A 30 -0.58 1.06 -12.43
N GLN A 31 -1.44 2.00 -12.04
CA GLN A 31 -2.69 2.30 -12.73
C GLN A 31 -2.48 3.50 -13.64
N PRO A 32 -2.61 3.35 -14.96
CA PRO A 32 -2.34 4.47 -15.85
C PRO A 32 -3.62 5.31 -16.01
N LEU A 33 -3.55 6.62 -15.77
CA LEU A 33 -4.74 7.49 -15.72
C LEU A 33 -5.38 7.68 -17.12
N PRO A 34 -6.71 7.86 -17.21
CA PRO A 34 -7.39 8.05 -18.50
C PRO A 34 -6.91 9.31 -19.23
N LYS A 35 -6.81 9.24 -20.56
CA LYS A 35 -6.45 10.39 -21.39
C LYS A 35 -7.58 11.42 -21.38
N THR A 36 -7.29 12.65 -20.97
CA THR A 36 -8.23 13.77 -21.10
C THR A 36 -8.32 14.18 -22.58
N PRO A 37 -9.52 14.40 -23.15
CA PRO A 37 -9.68 14.78 -24.55
C PRO A 37 -9.31 16.26 -24.74
N ILE A 38 -8.02 16.55 -24.87
CA ILE A 38 -7.52 17.89 -25.22
C ILE A 38 -6.58 17.70 -26.42
N ASN A 39 -7.05 18.09 -27.61
CA ASN A 39 -6.29 18.04 -28.87
C ASN A 39 -4.99 18.81 -28.72
N ASP A 40 -3.84 18.22 -29.05
CA ASP A 40 -2.50 18.83 -29.17
C ASP A 40 -1.55 18.69 -27.97
N ALA A 41 -2.01 18.44 -26.73
CA ALA A 41 -1.16 17.91 -25.65
C ALA A 41 -1.03 16.36 -25.69
N PHE A 42 -1.49 15.78 -26.81
CA PHE A 42 -1.79 14.38 -27.09
C PHE A 42 -0.61 13.39 -26.98
N TYR A 43 0.63 13.88 -26.81
CA TYR A 43 1.85 13.06 -26.73
C TYR A 43 2.55 13.04 -25.36
N ALA A 44 2.06 13.81 -24.37
CA ALA A 44 2.64 13.75 -23.03
C ALA A 44 2.17 12.48 -22.32
N HIS A 45 3.10 11.75 -21.71
CA HIS A 45 2.95 10.41 -21.19
C HIS A 45 1.71 10.21 -20.30
N GLN A 46 1.14 9.01 -20.36
CA GLN A 46 0.03 8.62 -19.49
C GLN A 46 0.52 8.64 -18.04
N VAL A 47 -0.05 9.53 -17.21
CA VAL A 47 0.38 9.69 -15.81
C VAL A 47 0.10 8.40 -15.05
N SER A 48 1.13 7.90 -14.38
CA SER A 48 1.04 6.74 -13.51
C SER A 48 0.45 7.13 -12.15
N LEU A 49 -0.60 6.42 -11.71
CA LEU A 49 -1.12 6.46 -10.35
C LEU A 49 -0.53 5.29 -9.55
N TYR A 50 0.05 5.62 -8.40
CA TYR A 50 0.59 4.67 -7.44
C TYR A 50 -0.36 4.55 -6.25
N VAL A 51 -0.63 3.32 -5.82
CA VAL A 51 -1.56 3.03 -4.72
C VAL A 51 -0.95 2.02 -3.77
N LEU A 52 -0.60 2.47 -2.57
CA LEU A 52 -0.16 1.64 -1.45
C LEU A 52 -1.38 1.34 -0.57
N CYS A 53 -1.64 0.05 -0.37
CA CYS A 53 -2.70 -0.42 0.51
C CYS A 53 -2.10 -0.94 1.81
N CYS A 54 -2.61 -0.50 2.96
CA CYS A 54 -2.34 -1.07 4.27
C CYS A 54 -3.64 -1.62 4.86
N VAL A 55 -3.64 -2.87 5.32
CA VAL A 55 -4.82 -3.53 5.88
C VAL A 55 -4.50 -4.23 7.19
N ASP A 56 -5.36 -3.98 8.17
CA ASP A 56 -5.30 -4.63 9.46
C ASP A 56 -5.70 -6.11 9.34
N THR A 57 -4.97 -7.01 10.01
CA THR A 57 -5.25 -8.44 9.93
C THR A 57 -6.59 -8.82 10.60
N LYS A 58 -7.04 -8.05 11.60
CA LYS A 58 -8.27 -8.28 12.35
C LYS A 58 -9.46 -7.54 11.74
N SER A 59 -9.34 -6.23 11.50
CA SER A 59 -10.49 -5.40 11.10
C SER A 59 -10.81 -5.48 9.60
N LYS A 60 -9.88 -5.99 8.77
CA LYS A 60 -9.96 -6.02 7.30
C LYS A 60 -10.34 -4.67 6.67
N THR A 61 -10.11 -3.57 7.36
CA THR A 61 -10.37 -2.20 6.87
C THR A 61 -9.12 -1.71 6.13
N PRO A 62 -9.18 -1.54 4.80
CA PRO A 62 -8.04 -1.07 4.04
C PRO A 62 -7.88 0.45 4.17
N THR A 63 -6.64 0.91 4.24
CA THR A 63 -6.24 2.31 4.12
C THR A 63 -5.41 2.44 2.85
N PHE A 64 -5.80 3.34 1.96
CA PHE A 64 -5.13 3.58 0.69
C PHE A 64 -4.37 4.90 0.73
N TYR A 65 -3.08 4.82 0.41
CA TYR A 65 -2.23 5.96 0.14
C TYR A 65 -2.04 6.01 -1.37
N GLN A 66 -2.41 7.13 -1.98
CA GLN A 66 -2.39 7.31 -3.42
C GLN A 66 -1.62 8.58 -3.76
N TRP A 67 -0.79 8.50 -4.80
CA TRP A 67 -0.07 9.64 -5.35
C TRP A 67 0.28 9.37 -6.82
N THR A 68 0.52 10.42 -7.57
CA THR A 68 0.93 10.34 -8.98
C THR A 68 2.44 10.42 -9.13
N GLU A 69 2.96 10.01 -10.29
CA GLU A 69 4.40 10.01 -10.56
C GLU A 69 5.06 11.39 -10.55
N ASP A 70 4.27 12.46 -10.72
CA ASP A 70 4.72 13.85 -10.57
C ASP A 70 4.83 14.30 -9.10
N GLU A 71 4.12 13.63 -8.19
CA GLU A 71 4.18 13.92 -6.75
C GLU A 71 5.36 13.21 -6.08
N ALA A 72 5.53 11.90 -6.32
CA ALA A 72 6.61 11.12 -5.74
C ALA A 72 6.86 9.79 -6.47
N GLY A 73 8.01 9.16 -6.18
CA GLY A 73 8.36 7.84 -6.70
C GLY A 73 7.64 6.69 -6.00
N ARG A 74 8.13 5.46 -6.19
CA ARG A 74 7.62 4.26 -5.52
C ARG A 74 8.74 3.51 -4.78
N GLY A 75 9.72 4.27 -4.30
CA GLY A 75 10.88 3.76 -3.59
C GLY A 75 10.57 3.47 -2.13
N SER A 76 11.58 3.00 -1.40
CA SER A 76 11.45 2.69 0.02
C SER A 76 11.07 3.90 0.88
N VAL A 77 11.39 5.13 0.45
CA VAL A 77 11.06 6.35 1.18
C VAL A 77 9.56 6.60 1.15
N GLU A 78 8.94 6.56 -0.02
CA GLU A 78 7.50 6.78 -0.16
C GLU A 78 6.71 5.68 0.56
N ILE A 79 7.09 4.41 0.33
CA ILE A 79 6.45 3.27 0.98
C ILE A 79 6.64 3.34 2.50
N GLY A 80 7.85 3.61 2.98
CA GLY A 80 8.15 3.74 4.40
C GLY A 80 7.38 4.90 5.05
N SER A 81 7.18 6.00 4.35
CA SER A 81 6.38 7.13 4.84
C SER A 81 4.91 6.76 5.03
N GLY A 82 4.31 6.01 4.08
CA GLY A 82 2.94 5.52 4.17
C GLY A 82 2.77 4.50 5.30
N VAL A 83 3.71 3.57 5.44
CA VAL A 83 3.73 2.59 6.54
C VAL A 83 3.87 3.28 7.90
N LEU A 84 4.79 4.24 8.03
CA LEU A 84 4.97 5.00 9.27
C LEU A 84 3.72 5.81 9.63
N ASN A 85 3.08 6.43 8.63
CA ASN A 85 1.83 7.14 8.83
C ASN A 85 0.72 6.19 9.32
N TYR A 86 0.59 5.02 8.70
CA TYR A 86 -0.36 3.99 9.10
C TYR A 86 -0.19 3.55 10.55
N LEU A 87 1.06 3.31 10.97
CA LEU A 87 1.39 2.95 12.36
C LEU A 87 1.03 4.06 13.35
N LYS A 88 1.28 5.33 13.01
CA LYS A 88 0.96 6.47 13.87
C LYS A 88 -0.55 6.72 14.04
N MET A 89 -1.36 6.27 13.08
CA MET A 89 -2.83 6.40 13.15
C MET A 89 -3.47 5.35 14.04
N LYS A 90 -2.74 4.28 14.43
CA LYS A 90 -3.26 3.24 15.32
C LYS A 90 -3.23 3.73 16.78
N PRO A 91 -4.27 3.44 17.57
CA PRO A 91 -4.29 3.80 18.98
C PRO A 91 -3.18 3.04 19.72
N VAL A 92 -2.56 3.70 20.71
CA VAL A 92 -1.45 3.17 21.51
C VAL A 92 -1.86 1.93 22.33
N GLU A 93 -3.16 1.72 22.53
CA GLU A 93 -3.74 0.56 23.21
C GLU A 93 -3.52 -0.77 22.45
N ASP A 94 -3.26 -0.71 21.14
CA ASP A 94 -2.98 -1.85 20.27
C ASP A 94 -1.46 -2.12 20.09
N LEU A 95 -0.59 -1.30 20.71
CA LEU A 95 0.88 -1.36 20.66
C LEU A 95 1.48 -1.83 21.99
#